data_AF-A0AA52AWX9-F1
#
_entry.id   AF-A0AA52AWX9-F1
#
_cell.length_a   1.000
_cell.length_b   1.000
_cell.length_c   1.000
_cell.angle_alpha   90.00
_cell.angle_beta   90.00
_cell.angle_gamma   90.00
#
_symmetry.space_group_name_H-M   'P 1'
#
loop_
_entity.id
_entity.type
_entity.pdbx_description
1 polymer ?
#
loop_
_entity_poly.entity_id
_entity_poly.type
_entity_poly.pdbx_seq_one_letter_code
_entity_poly.pdbx_strand_id
1 'polypeptide(L)'
;MLPPVVNPWGTLHAYGELLTRRPHPLAVLDVPDEGCVHELAQRVGILRRLAPVTVLAPDDTCHAALLEAGATNVLARSMPIEELAARLTADQRWIARGPHVRRSRKRDPLPAHLLPAQASQRVLLNLVLADPGPWCCHDLTRLLGSAEQPLNRAALRARMPRLEPHLGRLGLALRRAGGWGRFSYTVVPTAGPGPASPRTA
;
A
#
# COMPACT_ATOMS: atom_id res chain seq x y z
N MET A 1 -23.57 -16.58 -3.59
CA MET A 1 -22.25 -15.98 -3.29
C MET A 1 -22.07 -14.79 -4.22
N LEU A 2 -21.61 -13.64 -3.72
CA LEU A 2 -21.25 -12.52 -4.61
C LEU A 2 -19.95 -12.90 -5.35
N PRO A 3 -19.82 -12.58 -6.65
CA PRO A 3 -18.60 -12.84 -7.38
C PRO A 3 -17.41 -12.09 -6.74
N PRO A 4 -16.19 -12.63 -6.83
CA PRO A 4 -15.01 -11.90 -6.37
C PRO A 4 -14.90 -10.59 -7.17
N VAL A 5 -14.75 -9.48 -6.46
CA VAL A 5 -14.53 -8.17 -7.11
C VAL A 5 -13.08 -8.13 -7.58
N VAL A 6 -12.86 -8.51 -8.84
CA VAL A 6 -11.56 -8.41 -9.49
C VAL A 6 -11.32 -6.96 -9.88
N ASN A 7 -10.17 -6.43 -9.47
CA ASN A 7 -9.78 -5.06 -9.81
C ASN A 7 -8.43 -5.10 -10.53
N PRO A 8 -8.27 -4.40 -11.66
CA PRO A 8 -6.97 -4.20 -12.28
C PRO A 8 -5.99 -3.54 -11.31
N TRP A 9 -4.71 -3.83 -11.48
CA TRP A 9 -3.65 -3.09 -10.79
C TRP A 9 -3.78 -1.58 -11.03
N GLY A 10 -3.58 -0.78 -9.99
CA GLY A 10 -3.72 0.69 -10.08
C GLY A 10 -5.10 1.22 -9.72
N THR A 11 -6.09 0.34 -9.50
CA THR A 11 -7.47 0.76 -9.20
C THR A 11 -7.55 1.46 -7.84
N LEU A 12 -7.80 2.77 -7.88
CA LEU A 12 -7.87 3.63 -6.68
C LEU A 12 -8.92 3.15 -5.66
N HIS A 13 -10.07 2.67 -6.14
CA HIS A 13 -11.11 2.12 -5.27
C HIS A 13 -10.63 0.89 -4.50
N ALA A 14 -9.96 -0.04 -5.17
CA ALA A 14 -9.41 -1.25 -4.55
C ALA A 14 -8.38 -0.93 -3.47
N TYR A 15 -7.48 0.02 -3.73
CA TYR A 15 -6.53 0.46 -2.70
C TYR A 15 -7.22 1.20 -1.55
N GLY A 16 -8.26 1.98 -1.84
CA GLY A 16 -9.11 2.58 -0.82
C GLY A 16 -9.64 1.52 0.14
N GLU A 17 -10.27 0.46 -0.40
CA GLU A 17 -10.78 -0.67 0.38
C GLU A 17 -9.68 -1.37 1.19
N LEU A 18 -8.50 -1.63 0.59
CA LEU A 18 -7.37 -2.25 1.31
C LEU A 18 -6.91 -1.42 2.51
N LEU A 19 -6.91 -0.08 2.38
CA LEU A 19 -6.41 0.84 3.41
C LEU A 19 -7.45 1.10 4.52
N THR A 20 -8.71 1.24 4.17
CA THR A 20 -9.75 1.74 5.08
C THR A 20 -10.65 0.65 5.65
N ARG A 21 -10.84 -0.48 4.96
CA ARG A 21 -11.79 -1.50 5.39
C ARG A 21 -11.35 -2.15 6.70
N ARG A 22 -12.35 -2.44 7.55
CA ARG A 22 -12.20 -3.14 8.82
C ARG A 22 -13.21 -4.29 8.88
N PRO A 23 -12.80 -5.53 9.24
CA PRO A 23 -11.43 -5.98 9.50
C PRO A 23 -10.51 -5.83 8.28
N HIS A 24 -9.20 -5.87 8.50
CA HIS A 24 -8.23 -5.69 7.41
C HIS A 24 -8.43 -6.78 6.35
N PRO A 25 -8.61 -6.39 5.08
CA PRO A 25 -8.78 -7.37 4.02
C PRO A 25 -7.47 -8.09 3.72
N LEU A 26 -7.59 -9.32 3.23
CA LEU A 26 -6.52 -10.03 2.54
C LEU A 26 -6.48 -9.51 1.10
N ALA A 27 -5.31 -9.12 0.60
CA ALA A 27 -5.12 -8.85 -0.82
C ALA A 27 -4.75 -10.15 -1.54
N VAL A 28 -5.43 -10.42 -2.65
CA VAL A 28 -5.10 -11.54 -3.55
C VAL A 28 -4.54 -10.96 -4.84
N LEU A 29 -3.29 -11.28 -5.15
CA LEU A 29 -2.63 -10.88 -6.38
C LEU A 29 -2.70 -12.04 -7.38
N ASP A 30 -3.63 -11.95 -8.33
CA ASP A 30 -3.78 -12.90 -9.43
C ASP A 30 -2.80 -12.57 -10.56
N VAL A 31 -1.92 -13.51 -10.89
CA VAL A 31 -0.86 -13.34 -11.89
C VAL A 31 -1.18 -14.22 -13.09
N PRO A 32 -1.44 -13.63 -14.28
CA PRO A 32 -1.68 -14.41 -15.49
C PRO A 32 -0.40 -15.10 -15.98
N ASP A 33 -0.57 -16.12 -16.82
CA ASP A 33 0.46 -17.09 -17.18
C ASP A 33 1.65 -16.53 -17.99
N GLU A 34 1.58 -15.28 -18.47
CA GLU A 34 2.64 -14.69 -19.31
C GLU A 34 2.96 -13.24 -18.93
N GLY A 35 4.26 -12.91 -18.84
CA GLY A 35 4.80 -11.55 -18.98
C GLY A 35 5.07 -10.72 -17.72
N CYS A 36 4.63 -11.13 -16.52
CA CYS A 36 4.75 -10.30 -15.31
C CYS A 36 5.74 -10.79 -14.23
N VAL A 37 6.41 -11.93 -14.44
CA VAL A 37 7.19 -12.61 -13.37
C VAL A 37 8.35 -11.74 -12.85
N HIS A 38 9.04 -10.99 -13.73
CA HIS A 38 10.25 -10.27 -13.36
C HIS A 38 10.01 -9.10 -12.38
N GLU A 39 8.80 -8.53 -12.37
CA GLU A 39 8.45 -7.44 -11.45
C GLU A 39 7.55 -7.91 -10.29
N LEU A 40 7.21 -9.20 -10.25
CA LEU A 40 6.21 -9.72 -9.33
C LEU A 40 6.65 -9.60 -7.87
N ALA A 41 7.90 -9.94 -7.56
CA ALA A 41 8.47 -9.73 -6.24
C ALA A 41 8.41 -8.25 -5.80
N GLN A 42 8.68 -7.32 -6.72
CA GLN A 42 8.56 -5.89 -6.41
C GLN A 42 7.10 -5.50 -6.12
N ARG A 43 6.13 -5.99 -6.92
CA ARG A 43 4.70 -5.73 -6.71
C ARG A 43 4.21 -6.28 -5.36
N VAL A 44 4.63 -7.48 -4.99
CA VAL A 44 4.37 -8.06 -3.67
C VAL A 44 4.96 -7.18 -2.56
N GLY A 45 6.23 -6.77 -2.71
CA GLY A 45 6.92 -5.92 -1.75
C GLY A 45 6.28 -4.54 -1.55
N ILE A 46 5.62 -4.01 -2.59
CA ILE A 46 4.83 -2.77 -2.51
C ILE A 46 3.47 -3.06 -1.85
N LEU A 47 2.75 -4.08 -2.32
CA LEU A 47 1.38 -4.37 -1.88
C LEU A 47 1.30 -4.82 -0.42
N ARG A 48 2.33 -5.52 0.09
CA ARG A 48 2.43 -5.92 1.50
C ARG A 48 2.40 -4.74 2.48
N ARG A 49 2.73 -3.53 2.01
CA ARG A 49 2.67 -2.31 2.81
C ARG A 49 1.23 -1.84 3.05
N LEU A 50 0.28 -2.32 2.25
CA LEU A 50 -1.14 -1.97 2.32
C LEU A 50 -1.93 -3.05 3.07
N ALA A 51 -1.68 -4.32 2.77
CA ALA A 51 -2.39 -5.47 3.32
C ALA A 51 -1.55 -6.75 3.24
N PRO A 52 -1.84 -7.79 4.04
CA PRO A 52 -1.29 -9.13 3.79
C PRO A 52 -1.62 -9.60 2.36
N VAL A 53 -0.68 -10.27 1.71
CA VAL A 53 -0.78 -10.62 0.28
C VAL A 53 -0.69 -12.13 0.10
N THR A 54 -1.73 -12.72 -0.50
CA THR A 54 -1.65 -14.06 -1.08
C THR A 54 -1.50 -13.92 -2.59
N VAL A 55 -0.52 -14.60 -3.17
CA VAL A 55 -0.27 -14.57 -4.62
C VAL A 55 -0.84 -15.83 -5.26
N LEU A 56 -1.64 -15.67 -6.32
CA LEU A 56 -2.01 -16.78 -7.20
C LEU A 56 -1.07 -16.72 -8.40
N ALA A 57 -0.18 -17.71 -8.51
CA ALA A 57 0.91 -17.69 -9.47
C ALA A 57 0.87 -18.93 -10.38
N PRO A 58 1.36 -18.81 -11.63
CA PRO A 58 1.64 -19.97 -12.47
C PRO A 58 2.59 -20.97 -11.79
N ASP A 59 2.47 -22.25 -12.11
CA ASP A 59 3.17 -23.36 -11.42
C ASP A 59 4.71 -23.29 -11.49
N ASP A 60 5.25 -22.61 -12.49
CA ASP A 60 6.69 -22.39 -12.70
C ASP A 60 7.25 -21.17 -11.96
N THR A 61 6.41 -20.44 -11.21
CA THR A 61 6.83 -19.24 -10.49
C THR A 61 7.70 -19.59 -9.29
N CYS A 62 8.79 -18.84 -9.07
CA CYS A 62 9.64 -19.01 -7.89
C CYS A 62 8.91 -18.57 -6.60
N HIS A 63 8.29 -19.52 -5.89
CA HIS A 63 7.57 -19.26 -4.64
C HIS A 63 8.47 -18.61 -3.57
N ALA A 64 9.74 -19.05 -3.48
CA ALA A 64 10.69 -18.53 -2.50
C ALA A 64 10.89 -17.01 -2.66
N ALA A 65 11.10 -16.53 -3.88
CA ALA A 65 11.27 -15.10 -4.16
C ALA A 65 10.05 -14.25 -3.76
N LEU A 66 8.84 -14.80 -3.89
CA LEU A 66 7.60 -14.10 -3.51
C LEU A 66 7.41 -14.07 -1.99
N LEU A 67 7.75 -15.15 -1.30
CA LEU A 67 7.74 -15.20 0.17
C LEU A 67 8.79 -14.25 0.75
N GLU A 68 10.00 -14.22 0.19
CA GLU A 68 11.05 -13.26 0.55
C GLU A 68 10.61 -11.80 0.29
N ALA A 69 9.90 -11.57 -0.80
CA ALA A 69 9.28 -10.30 -1.09
C ALA A 69 8.15 -9.93 -0.10
N GLY A 70 7.70 -10.86 0.74
CA GLY A 70 6.75 -10.65 1.83
C GLY A 70 5.32 -11.05 1.52
N ALA A 71 5.11 -11.96 0.55
CA ALA A 71 3.84 -12.66 0.43
C ALA A 71 3.56 -13.45 1.72
N THR A 72 2.32 -13.43 2.17
CA THR A 72 1.84 -14.28 3.26
C THR A 72 1.67 -15.72 2.79
N ASN A 73 1.27 -15.91 1.53
CA ASN A 73 1.10 -17.22 0.93
C ASN A 73 1.26 -17.14 -0.60
N VAL A 74 1.63 -18.26 -1.23
CA VAL A 74 1.74 -18.41 -2.68
C VAL A 74 1.01 -19.69 -3.06
N LEU A 75 -0.01 -19.56 -3.89
CA LEU A 75 -0.86 -20.65 -4.33
C LEU A 75 -0.74 -20.81 -5.84
N ALA A 76 -0.75 -22.06 -6.30
CA ALA A 76 -0.87 -22.38 -7.70
C ALA A 76 -2.19 -21.83 -8.26
N ARG A 77 -2.13 -21.14 -9.39
CA ARG A 77 -3.32 -20.64 -10.10
C ARG A 77 -4.17 -21.78 -10.67
N SER A 78 -3.56 -22.92 -10.96
CA SER A 78 -4.20 -24.16 -11.43
C SER A 78 -4.93 -24.95 -10.33
N MET A 79 -4.85 -24.49 -9.07
CA MET A 79 -5.46 -25.16 -7.92
C MET A 79 -7.00 -25.29 -8.05
N PRO A 80 -7.59 -26.42 -7.62
CA PRO A 80 -9.05 -26.57 -7.57
C PRO A 80 -9.72 -25.46 -6.77
N ILE A 81 -10.88 -24.97 -7.24
CA ILE A 81 -11.58 -23.82 -6.66
C ILE A 81 -11.96 -24.06 -5.20
N GLU A 82 -12.34 -25.27 -4.83
CA GLU A 82 -12.70 -25.66 -3.47
C GLU A 82 -11.48 -25.58 -2.54
N GLU A 83 -10.33 -26.04 -3.01
CA GLU A 83 -9.08 -25.96 -2.25
C GLU A 83 -8.62 -24.50 -2.11
N LEU A 84 -8.69 -23.74 -3.20
CA LEU A 84 -8.37 -22.31 -3.19
C LEU A 84 -9.24 -21.55 -2.18
N ALA A 85 -10.54 -21.78 -2.19
CA ALA A 85 -11.48 -21.15 -1.25
C ALA A 85 -11.17 -21.53 0.20
N ALA A 86 -10.84 -22.80 0.46
CA ALA A 86 -10.46 -23.28 1.78
C ALA A 86 -9.18 -22.61 2.28
N ARG A 87 -8.15 -22.50 1.42
CA ARG A 87 -6.87 -21.85 1.75
C ARG A 87 -7.02 -20.36 1.99
N LEU A 88 -7.73 -19.63 1.12
CA LEU A 88 -8.00 -18.20 1.33
C LEU A 88 -8.79 -17.94 2.62
N THR A 89 -9.74 -18.81 2.94
CA THR A 89 -10.47 -18.74 4.22
C THR A 89 -9.55 -18.97 5.41
N ALA A 90 -8.61 -19.92 5.32
CA ALA A 90 -7.60 -20.16 6.35
C ALA A 90 -6.68 -18.94 6.53
N ASP A 91 -6.18 -18.36 5.43
CA ASP A 91 -5.34 -17.15 5.44
C ASP A 91 -6.07 -15.99 6.13
N GLN A 92 -7.33 -15.72 5.78
CA GLN A 92 -8.15 -14.68 6.42
C GLN A 92 -8.32 -14.91 7.93
N ARG A 93 -8.57 -16.16 8.35
CA ARG A 93 -8.71 -16.51 9.77
C ARG A 93 -7.38 -16.35 10.53
N TRP A 94 -6.26 -16.62 9.89
CA TRP A 94 -4.94 -16.44 10.49
C TRP A 94 -4.61 -14.95 10.63
N ILE A 95 -4.85 -14.16 9.58
CA ILE A 95 -4.69 -12.70 9.60
C ILE A 95 -5.54 -12.08 10.70
N ALA A 96 -6.81 -12.46 10.83
CA ALA A 96 -7.70 -11.93 11.85
C ALA A 96 -7.21 -12.18 13.30
N ARG A 97 -6.42 -13.23 13.51
CA ARG A 97 -5.82 -13.59 14.81
C ARG A 97 -4.42 -13.01 15.01
N GLY A 98 -3.72 -12.65 13.93
CA GLY A 98 -2.32 -12.25 13.95
C GLY A 98 -2.05 -10.83 14.48
N PRO A 99 -0.81 -10.54 14.91
CA PRO A 99 -0.40 -9.23 15.43
C PRO A 99 -0.41 -8.11 14.37
N HIS A 100 -0.46 -8.42 13.07
CA HIS A 100 -0.65 -7.42 12.00
C HIS A 100 -1.91 -6.58 12.19
N VAL A 101 -2.96 -7.18 12.75
CA VAL A 101 -4.20 -6.49 13.13
C VAL A 101 -3.94 -5.42 14.21
N ARG A 102 -2.92 -5.58 15.07
CA ARG A 102 -2.62 -4.63 16.15
C ARG A 102 -1.91 -3.37 15.69
N ARG A 103 -1.09 -3.41 14.62
CA ARG A 103 -0.40 -2.22 14.09
C ARG A 103 -1.35 -1.28 13.35
N SER A 104 -2.35 -1.82 12.65
CA SER A 104 -3.28 -1.02 11.85
C SER A 104 -4.67 -0.80 12.51
N ARG A 105 -4.94 -1.45 13.65
CA ARG A 105 -6.10 -1.13 14.53
C ARG A 105 -6.02 0.23 15.22
N LYS A 106 -4.88 0.92 15.19
CA LYS A 106 -4.68 2.16 15.97
C LYS A 106 -5.05 3.45 15.25
N ARG A 107 -5.48 3.40 13.98
CA ARG A 107 -5.91 4.59 13.25
C ARG A 107 -7.41 4.52 13.00
N ASP A 108 -8.16 5.31 13.76
CA ASP A 108 -9.54 5.61 13.44
C ASP A 108 -9.61 6.24 12.05
N PRO A 109 -10.69 5.99 11.28
CA PRO A 109 -10.90 6.65 10.01
C PRO A 109 -10.80 8.17 10.19
N LEU A 110 -10.07 8.84 9.30
CA LEU A 110 -10.04 10.29 9.32
C LEU A 110 -11.46 10.83 9.05
N PRO A 111 -11.92 11.83 9.81
CA PRO A 111 -13.16 12.54 9.52
C PRO A 111 -13.22 13.02 8.07
N ALA A 112 -14.38 12.93 7.43
CA ALA A 112 -14.55 13.23 6.01
C ALA A 112 -14.08 14.65 5.63
N HIS A 113 -14.22 15.63 6.53
CA HIS A 113 -13.79 17.02 6.30
C HIS A 113 -12.25 17.20 6.28
N LEU A 114 -11.49 16.22 6.77
CA LEU A 114 -10.02 16.20 6.68
C LEU A 114 -9.53 15.52 5.40
N LEU A 115 -10.39 14.77 4.71
CA LEU A 115 -10.04 14.03 3.51
C LEU A 115 -10.04 14.93 2.26
N PRO A 116 -9.13 14.70 1.30
CA PRO A 116 -9.22 15.30 -0.02
C PRO A 116 -10.53 14.92 -0.73
N ALA A 117 -11.08 15.87 -1.49
CA ALA A 117 -12.25 15.63 -2.34
C ALA A 117 -11.93 14.67 -3.49
N GLN A 118 -10.77 14.84 -4.14
CA GLN A 118 -10.33 14.01 -5.26
C GLN A 118 -9.91 12.61 -4.77
N ALA A 119 -10.48 11.56 -5.36
CA ALA A 119 -10.24 10.17 -4.97
C ALA A 119 -8.76 9.77 -5.02
N SER A 120 -8.03 10.16 -6.07
CA SER A 120 -6.59 9.89 -6.19
C SER A 120 -5.76 10.52 -5.08
N GLN A 121 -6.12 11.74 -4.65
CA GLN A 121 -5.43 12.43 -3.58
C GLN A 121 -5.78 11.82 -2.22
N ARG A 122 -7.02 11.36 -2.04
CA ARG A 122 -7.47 10.65 -0.84
C ARG A 122 -6.74 9.32 -0.67
N VAL A 123 -6.61 8.53 -1.72
CA VAL A 123 -5.83 7.28 -1.70
C VAL A 123 -4.37 7.57 -1.38
N LEU A 124 -3.77 8.58 -2.03
CA LEU A 124 -2.39 8.97 -1.75
C LEU A 124 -2.17 9.40 -0.29
N LEU A 125 -3.09 10.19 0.28
CA LEU A 125 -3.04 10.56 1.69
C LEU A 125 -3.13 9.31 2.59
N ASN A 126 -4.08 8.43 2.33
CA ASN A 126 -4.25 7.22 3.12
C ASN A 126 -3.02 6.29 3.02
N LEU A 127 -2.37 6.20 1.85
CA LEU A 127 -1.14 5.42 1.67
C LEU A 127 0.00 5.91 2.55
N VAL A 128 0.28 7.22 2.52
CA VAL A 128 1.39 7.80 3.30
C VAL A 128 1.11 7.83 4.80
N LEU A 129 -0.15 7.70 5.20
CA LEU A 129 -0.56 7.57 6.59
C LEU A 129 -0.63 6.10 7.06
N ALA A 130 -0.94 5.15 6.20
CA ALA A 130 -1.03 3.74 6.59
C ALA A 130 0.34 3.14 6.94
N ASP A 131 1.40 3.58 6.26
CA ASP A 131 2.76 3.15 6.52
C ASP A 131 3.68 4.36 6.79
N PRO A 132 4.20 4.52 8.02
CA PRO A 132 5.09 5.63 8.39
C PRO A 132 6.49 5.51 7.77
N GLY A 133 6.85 4.37 7.18
CA GLY A 133 8.13 4.17 6.50
C GLY A 133 8.26 5.02 5.23
N PRO A 134 9.50 5.27 4.74
CA PRO A 134 9.71 6.03 3.53
C PRO A 134 9.09 5.35 2.30
N TRP A 135 8.40 6.13 1.49
CA TRP A 135 7.89 5.72 0.18
C TRP A 135 8.84 6.17 -0.92
N CYS A 136 9.47 5.22 -1.60
CA CYS A 136 10.25 5.52 -2.80
C CYS A 136 9.32 6.02 -3.91
N CYS A 137 9.75 7.02 -4.67
CA CYS A 137 8.98 7.54 -5.80
C CYS A 137 8.65 6.46 -6.83
N HIS A 138 9.54 5.48 -7.06
CA HIS A 138 9.33 4.38 -8.00
C HIS A 138 8.18 3.47 -7.55
N ASP A 139 8.14 3.15 -6.25
CA ASP A 139 7.09 2.31 -5.68
C ASP A 139 5.73 3.01 -5.76
N LEU A 140 5.68 4.30 -5.42
CA LEU A 140 4.45 5.10 -5.57
C LEU A 140 4.01 5.21 -7.03
N THR A 141 4.94 5.41 -7.98
CA THR A 141 4.57 5.46 -9.39
C THR A 141 4.03 4.13 -9.89
N ARG A 142 4.62 3.02 -9.48
CA ARG A 142 4.17 1.66 -9.84
C ARG A 142 2.81 1.35 -9.22
N LEU A 143 2.61 1.71 -7.96
CA LEU A 143 1.36 1.46 -7.26
C LEU A 143 0.21 2.28 -7.86
N LEU A 144 0.44 3.56 -8.15
CA LEU A 144 -0.61 4.52 -8.57
C LEU A 144 -0.81 4.60 -10.09
N GLY A 145 -0.08 3.80 -10.87
CA GLY A 145 -0.29 3.61 -12.31
C GLY A 145 -0.95 2.26 -12.62
N SER A 146 -1.14 1.95 -13.89
CA SER A 146 -1.58 0.60 -14.29
C SER A 146 -0.44 -0.40 -14.18
N ALA A 147 -0.73 -1.68 -14.42
CA ALA A 147 0.30 -2.72 -14.45
C ALA A 147 1.36 -2.45 -15.54
N GLU A 148 0.96 -1.88 -16.66
CA GLU A 148 1.79 -1.64 -17.84
C GLU A 148 2.37 -0.23 -17.86
N GLN A 149 1.65 0.74 -17.27
CA GLN A 149 1.97 2.15 -17.32
C GLN A 149 2.01 2.74 -15.91
N PRO A 150 3.19 2.77 -15.27
CA PRO A 150 3.38 3.48 -14.02
C PRO A 150 2.97 4.94 -14.12
N LEU A 151 2.48 5.51 -13.02
CA LEU A 151 2.16 6.93 -12.95
C LEU A 151 3.40 7.77 -13.31
N ASN A 152 3.21 8.78 -14.14
CA ASN A 152 4.29 9.70 -14.50
C ASN A 152 4.89 10.36 -13.23
N ARG A 153 6.22 10.36 -13.10
CA ARG A 153 6.95 10.99 -11.99
C ARG A 153 6.62 12.47 -11.81
N ALA A 154 6.41 13.22 -12.90
CA ALA A 154 5.98 14.62 -12.84
C ALA A 154 4.57 14.75 -12.25
N ALA A 155 3.66 13.83 -12.59
CA ALA A 155 2.32 13.78 -12.02
C ALA A 155 2.37 13.43 -10.53
N LEU A 156 3.19 12.46 -10.11
CA LEU A 156 3.43 12.17 -8.69
C LEU A 156 3.96 13.42 -7.98
N ARG A 157 5.01 14.06 -8.52
CA ARG A 157 5.63 15.26 -7.94
C ARG A 157 4.64 16.41 -7.79
N ALA A 158 3.70 16.58 -8.70
CA ALA A 158 2.65 17.60 -8.61
C ALA A 158 1.57 17.27 -7.57
N ARG A 159 1.34 15.98 -7.26
CA ARG A 159 0.36 15.52 -6.26
C ARG A 159 0.88 15.63 -4.82
N MET A 160 2.18 15.45 -4.61
CA MET A 160 2.74 15.38 -3.25
C MET A 160 2.54 16.66 -2.42
N PRO A 161 2.83 17.89 -2.92
CA PRO A 161 2.58 19.12 -2.15
C PRO A 161 1.11 19.35 -1.82
N ARG A 162 0.18 18.83 -2.65
CA ARG A 162 -1.26 18.93 -2.39
C ARG A 162 -1.71 18.14 -1.15
N LEU A 163 -0.84 17.32 -0.56
CA LEU A 163 -1.10 16.67 0.73
C LEU A 163 -0.85 17.60 1.92
N GLU A 164 -0.01 18.63 1.76
CA GLU A 164 0.46 19.49 2.87
C GLU A 164 -0.68 20.11 3.68
N PRO A 165 -1.75 20.67 3.09
CA PRO A 165 -2.84 21.24 3.88
C PRO A 165 -3.56 20.19 4.73
N HIS A 166 -3.66 18.96 4.23
CA HIS A 166 -4.32 17.85 4.93
C HIS A 166 -3.42 17.29 6.05
N LEU A 167 -2.13 17.13 5.77
CA LEU A 167 -1.14 16.71 6.76
C LEU A 167 -0.98 17.75 7.87
N GLY A 168 -0.96 19.04 7.54
CA GLY A 168 -0.84 20.13 8.50
C GLY A 168 -1.98 20.14 9.53
N ARG A 169 -3.22 19.87 9.11
CA ARG A 169 -4.37 19.71 10.03
C ARG A 169 -4.21 18.54 11.02
N LEU A 170 -3.33 17.58 10.70
CA LEU A 170 -3.01 16.44 11.54
C LEU A 170 -1.72 16.65 12.36
N GLY A 171 -1.11 17.85 12.30
CA GLY A 171 0.18 18.11 12.92
C GLY A 171 1.34 17.34 12.26
N LEU A 172 1.21 17.04 10.95
CA LEU A 172 2.18 16.29 10.17
C LEU A 172 2.73 17.12 9.02
N ALA A 173 3.95 16.80 8.61
CA ALA A 173 4.62 17.38 7.45
C ALA A 173 5.12 16.29 6.52
N LEU A 174 5.13 16.58 5.23
CA LEU A 174 5.73 15.71 4.22
C LEU A 174 7.20 16.09 4.03
N ARG A 175 8.11 15.19 4.41
CA ARG A 175 9.54 15.33 4.13
C ARG A 175 9.89 14.60 2.84
N ARG A 176 10.61 15.27 1.96
CA ARG A 176 11.26 14.65 0.79
C ARG A 176 12.76 14.51 1.06
N ALA A 177 13.31 13.34 0.82
CA ALA A 177 14.75 13.06 0.93
C ALA A 177 15.27 12.37 -0.34
N GLY A 178 16.58 12.48 -0.59
CA GLY A 178 17.26 11.91 -1.76
C GLY A 178 17.60 12.93 -2.86
N GLY A 179 18.21 12.44 -3.93
CA GLY A 179 18.67 13.23 -5.08
C GLY A 179 18.67 12.40 -6.37
N TRP A 180 18.91 13.04 -7.52
CA TRP A 180 19.12 12.40 -8.83
C TRP A 180 18.09 11.31 -9.19
N GLY A 181 16.81 11.69 -9.30
CA GLY A 181 15.75 10.81 -9.79
C GLY A 181 15.31 9.68 -8.84
N ARG A 182 15.95 9.52 -7.67
CA ARG A 182 15.55 8.60 -6.59
C ARG A 182 15.29 9.38 -5.32
N PHE A 183 14.04 9.82 -5.16
CA PHE A 183 13.59 10.51 -3.95
C PHE A 183 12.58 9.66 -3.19
N SER A 184 12.56 9.84 -1.88
CA SER A 184 11.61 9.21 -0.98
C SER A 184 10.79 10.26 -0.27
N TYR A 185 9.55 9.90 0.04
CA TYR A 185 8.61 10.71 0.81
C TYR A 185 8.37 10.06 2.16
N THR A 186 8.39 10.85 3.22
CA THR A 186 8.17 10.38 4.58
C THR A 186 7.26 11.38 5.28
N VAL A 187 6.22 10.89 5.95
CA VAL A 187 5.39 11.73 6.79
C VAL A 187 6.01 11.76 8.18
N VAL A 188 6.29 12.97 8.67
CA VAL A 188 6.89 13.20 9.98
C VAL A 188 5.99 14.12 10.80
N PRO A 189 6.02 14.07 12.14
CA PRO A 189 5.42 15.11 12.97
C PRO A 189 5.98 16.48 12.57
N THR A 190 5.12 17.47 12.42
CA THR A 190 5.57 18.86 12.35
C THR A 190 6.26 19.17 13.66
N ALA A 191 7.51 19.64 13.63
CA ALA A 191 8.13 20.16 14.83
C ALA A 191 7.19 21.22 15.40
N GLY A 192 6.60 20.99 16.58
CA GLY A 192 5.97 22.06 17.33
C GLY A 192 7.01 23.17 17.55
N PRO A 193 6.60 24.39 17.95
CA PRO A 193 7.56 25.34 18.48
C PRO A 193 8.32 24.62 19.60
N GLY A 194 9.58 24.24 19.33
CA GLY A 194 10.45 23.69 20.37
C GLY A 194 10.58 24.75 21.47
N PRO A 195 10.82 24.35 22.73
CA PRO A 195 11.18 25.31 23.74
C PRO A 195 12.33 26.15 23.19
N ALA A 196 12.14 27.48 23.19
CA ALA A 196 13.16 28.42 22.75
C ALA A 196 14.48 28.03 23.41
N SER A 197 15.49 27.71 22.61
CA SER A 197 16.84 27.52 23.12
C SER A 197 17.19 28.76 23.94
N PRO A 198 17.61 28.61 25.21
CA PRO A 198 18.05 29.75 25.99
C PRO A 198 19.24 30.37 25.25
N ARG A 199 19.10 31.64 24.90
CA ARG A 199 20.23 32.46 24.42
C ARG A 199 21.24 32.50 25.56
N THR A 200 22.35 31.81 25.40
CA THR A 200 23.54 32.06 26.21
C THR A 200 24.03 33.47 25.89
N ALA A 201 24.04 34.29 26.93
CA ALA A 201 24.66 35.61 26.96
C ALA A 201 26.18 35.51 26.92
#